data_AF-A0A077RDA0-F1
#
_entry.id   AF-A0A077RDA0-F1
#
_cell.length_a   1.000
_cell.length_b   1.000
_cell.length_c   1.000
_cell.angle_alpha   90.00
_cell.angle_beta   90.00
_cell.angle_gamma   90.00
#
_symmetry.space_group_name_H-M   'P 1'
#
loop_
_entity.id
_entity.type
_entity.pdbx_description
1 polymer ?
#
loop_
_entity_poly.entity_id
_entity_poly.type
_entity_poly.pdbx_seq_one_letter_code
_entity_poly.pdbx_strand_id
1 'polypeptide(L)'
;MSDSIKSSVSGYGLVFKRVMKDTNISIEAKALYSYLSAYAGADESSFPSVSLIKHELNIGKQRYQRARKELEQIGYLKVTRKQNGNIYGSNLYTVMHEPRRVDSRPVDTQPVEFQSVDNQPTTINSSTINSITNNSLTINTSATDVTRERFEEWWKLYDKKLDKKKSI
;
A
#
# COMPACT_ATOMS: atom_id res chain seq x y z
N MET A 1 -17.76 -25.39 -50.57
CA MET A 1 -16.43 -24.74 -50.49
C MET A 1 -16.23 -24.36 -49.05
N SER A 2 -15.43 -25.14 -48.32
CA SER A 2 -15.09 -24.86 -46.92
C SER A 2 -13.81 -24.04 -46.91
N ASP A 3 -13.94 -22.73 -46.74
CA ASP A 3 -12.78 -21.86 -46.55
C ASP A 3 -12.13 -22.23 -45.21
N SER A 4 -11.08 -23.03 -45.27
CA SER A 4 -10.22 -23.27 -44.11
C SER A 4 -9.45 -21.98 -43.85
N ILE A 5 -9.93 -21.18 -42.91
CA ILE A 5 -9.14 -20.07 -42.37
C ILE A 5 -7.92 -20.71 -41.72
N LYS A 6 -6.76 -20.63 -42.37
CA LYS A 6 -5.47 -20.89 -41.73
C LYS A 6 -5.21 -19.75 -40.76
N SER A 7 -5.82 -19.79 -39.58
CA SER A 7 -5.53 -18.84 -38.51
C SER A 7 -4.21 -19.24 -37.83
N SER A 8 -3.08 -19.00 -38.48
CA SER A 8 -1.76 -19.06 -37.83
C SER A 8 -1.52 -17.88 -36.88
N VAL A 9 -2.60 -17.26 -36.39
CA VAL A 9 -2.58 -16.15 -35.45
C VAL A 9 -2.60 -16.76 -34.06
N SER A 10 -1.42 -17.07 -33.52
CA SER A 10 -1.25 -17.47 -32.12
C SER A 10 -1.23 -16.22 -31.23
N GLY A 11 -2.33 -15.47 -31.24
CA GLY A 11 -2.55 -14.34 -30.34
C GLY A 11 -3.29 -14.81 -29.08
N TYR A 12 -2.85 -14.35 -27.93
CA TYR A 12 -3.51 -14.59 -26.65
C TYR A 12 -4.03 -13.26 -26.08
N GLY A 13 -5.11 -13.32 -25.31
CA GLY A 13 -5.64 -12.17 -24.58
C GLY A 13 -6.61 -11.28 -25.36
N LEU A 14 -7.61 -10.76 -24.65
CA LEU A 14 -8.55 -9.78 -25.18
C LEU A 14 -8.26 -8.40 -24.59
N VAL A 15 -8.07 -7.41 -25.46
CA VAL A 15 -7.90 -6.01 -25.06
C VAL A 15 -9.20 -5.25 -25.31
N PHE A 16 -9.76 -4.68 -24.23
CA PHE A 16 -11.05 -4.02 -24.31
C PHE A 16 -10.94 -2.60 -24.87
N LYS A 17 -11.77 -2.32 -25.90
CA LYS A 17 -11.87 -1.00 -26.55
C LYS A 17 -12.14 0.13 -25.56
N ARG A 18 -12.90 -0.13 -24.48
CA ARG A 18 -13.19 0.85 -23.43
C ARG A 18 -11.91 1.37 -22.79
N VAL A 19 -11.03 0.47 -22.36
CA VAL A 19 -9.75 0.82 -21.72
C VAL A 19 -8.87 1.59 -22.70
N MET A 20 -8.81 1.15 -23.96
CA MET A 20 -8.02 1.86 -24.99
C MET A 20 -8.58 3.25 -25.33
N LYS A 21 -9.89 3.46 -25.19
CA LYS A 21 -10.54 4.78 -25.41
C LYS A 21 -10.54 5.68 -24.18
N ASP A 22 -10.22 5.16 -23.00
CA ASP A 22 -10.22 5.94 -21.77
C ASP A 22 -9.09 6.97 -21.79
N THR A 23 -9.43 8.25 -21.74
CA THR A 23 -8.47 9.37 -21.76
C THR A 23 -7.87 9.64 -20.39
N ASN A 24 -8.43 9.05 -19.32
CA ASN A 24 -7.96 9.25 -17.95
C ASN A 24 -6.77 8.34 -17.59
N ILE A 25 -6.38 7.42 -18.48
CA ILE A 25 -5.24 6.55 -18.30
C ILE A 25 -4.09 6.86 -19.25
N SER A 26 -2.88 6.83 -18.68
CA SER A 26 -1.63 6.97 -19.39
C SER A 26 -1.41 5.87 -20.44
N ILE A 27 -0.56 6.18 -21.41
CA ILE A 27 -0.15 5.20 -22.43
C ILE A 27 0.55 3.98 -21.81
N GLU A 28 1.30 4.17 -20.72
CA GLU A 28 1.99 3.09 -20.02
C GLU A 28 1.00 2.17 -19.28
N ALA A 29 -0.04 2.74 -18.69
CA ALA A 29 -1.14 1.97 -18.10
C ALA A 29 -1.86 1.14 -19.16
N LYS A 30 -2.14 1.71 -20.34
CA LYS A 30 -2.70 0.97 -21.48
C LYS A 30 -1.79 -0.17 -21.94
N ALA A 31 -0.49 0.09 -22.08
CA ALA A 31 0.48 -0.92 -22.47
C ALA A 31 0.55 -2.08 -21.45
N LEU A 32 0.59 -1.75 -20.16
CA LEU A 32 0.59 -2.74 -19.08
C LEU A 32 -0.69 -3.58 -19.07
N TYR A 33 -1.86 -2.94 -19.24
CA TYR A 33 -3.14 -3.64 -19.34
C TYR A 33 -3.17 -4.63 -20.51
N SER A 34 -2.76 -4.16 -21.70
CA SER A 34 -2.73 -5.00 -22.90
C SER A 34 -1.76 -6.17 -22.77
N TYR A 35 -0.59 -5.91 -22.19
CA TYR A 35 0.41 -6.94 -21.90
C TYR A 35 -0.14 -8.01 -20.95
N LEU A 36 -0.72 -7.60 -19.82
CA LEU A 36 -1.29 -8.54 -18.86
C LEU A 36 -2.46 -9.34 -19.45
N SER A 37 -3.25 -8.72 -20.31
CA SER A 37 -4.33 -9.39 -21.06
C SER A 37 -3.77 -10.46 -21.98
N ALA A 38 -2.67 -10.17 -22.69
CA ALA A 38 -2.01 -11.13 -23.56
C ALA A 38 -1.50 -12.37 -22.80
N TYR A 39 -0.98 -12.19 -21.58
CA TYR A 39 -0.56 -13.30 -20.73
C TYR A 39 -1.72 -14.08 -20.10
N ALA A 40 -2.85 -13.42 -19.85
CA ALA A 40 -4.02 -14.07 -19.24
C ALA A 40 -4.76 -14.97 -20.25
N GLY A 41 -4.67 -14.66 -21.55
CA GLY A 41 -5.26 -15.51 -22.58
C GLY A 41 -6.78 -15.47 -22.57
N ALA A 42 -7.40 -16.64 -22.38
CA ALA A 42 -8.85 -16.75 -22.17
C ALA A 42 -9.26 -16.44 -20.73
N ASP A 43 -8.32 -16.49 -19.78
CA ASP A 43 -8.57 -16.18 -18.39
C ASP A 43 -8.46 -14.66 -18.15
N GLU A 44 -8.96 -14.20 -17.00
CA GLU A 44 -8.85 -12.81 -16.56
C GLU A 44 -7.60 -12.54 -15.73
N SER A 45 -6.80 -13.58 -15.42
CA SER A 45 -5.67 -13.47 -14.50
C SER A 45 -4.36 -13.94 -15.09
N SER A 46 -3.28 -13.28 -14.71
CA SER A 46 -1.92 -13.62 -15.12
C SER A 46 -0.92 -13.37 -13.99
N PHE A 47 0.21 -14.06 -14.03
CA PHE A 47 1.24 -13.99 -12.98
C PHE A 47 2.67 -13.73 -13.52
N PRO A 48 2.87 -12.87 -14.54
CA PRO A 48 4.21 -12.51 -14.98
C PRO A 48 4.98 -11.79 -13.86
N SER A 49 6.29 -12.02 -13.78
CA SER A 49 7.12 -11.34 -12.79
C SER A 49 7.28 -9.86 -13.11
N VAL A 50 7.45 -9.02 -12.08
CA VAL A 50 7.68 -7.57 -12.28
C VAL A 50 8.94 -7.31 -13.11
N SER A 51 9.97 -8.14 -12.95
CA SER A 51 11.20 -8.06 -13.73
C SER A 51 10.95 -8.35 -15.22
N LEU A 52 10.14 -9.37 -15.53
CA LEU A 52 9.77 -9.74 -16.89
C LEU A 52 8.98 -8.63 -17.58
N ILE A 53 7.93 -8.12 -16.92
CA ILE A 53 7.10 -7.01 -17.43
C ILE A 53 7.99 -5.82 -17.79
N LYS A 54 8.87 -5.43 -16.86
CA LYS A 54 9.76 -4.26 -17.05
C LYS A 54 10.73 -4.46 -18.21
N HIS A 55 11.25 -5.67 -18.36
CA HIS A 55 12.17 -6.01 -19.43
C HIS A 55 11.48 -5.94 -20.79
N GLU A 56 10.35 -6.62 -20.96
CA GLU A 56 9.66 -6.74 -22.25
C GLU A 56 8.93 -5.45 -22.67
N LEU A 57 8.33 -4.73 -21.72
CA LEU A 57 7.77 -3.40 -22.01
C LEU A 57 8.84 -2.30 -22.08
N ASN A 58 10.10 -2.62 -21.77
CA ASN A 58 11.20 -1.66 -21.69
C ASN A 58 10.87 -0.42 -20.83
N ILE A 59 10.35 -0.67 -19.63
CA ILE A 59 9.93 0.39 -18.68
C ILE A 59 10.72 0.34 -17.37
N GLY A 60 11.07 1.53 -16.89
CA GLY A 60 11.71 1.71 -15.59
C GLY A 60 10.80 1.35 -14.41
N LYS A 61 11.40 1.10 -13.25
CA LYS A 61 10.67 0.75 -12.01
C LYS A 61 9.60 1.79 -11.66
N GLN A 62 9.92 3.08 -11.71
CA GLN A 62 8.97 4.13 -11.33
C GLN A 62 7.77 4.20 -12.28
N ARG A 63 8.01 4.10 -13.58
CA ARG A 63 6.98 4.11 -14.63
C ARG A 63 6.01 2.95 -14.47
N TYR A 64 6.57 1.74 -14.29
CA TYR A 64 5.77 0.55 -13.96
C TYR A 64 4.89 0.75 -12.71
N GLN A 65 5.46 1.25 -11.60
CA GLN A 65 4.70 1.44 -10.37
C GLN A 65 3.59 2.48 -10.51
N ARG A 66 3.83 3.56 -11.27
CA ARG A 66 2.83 4.57 -11.58
C ARG A 66 1.69 3.98 -12.41
N ALA A 67 2.01 3.32 -13.52
CA ALA A 67 1.04 2.69 -14.41
C ALA A 67 0.19 1.64 -13.67
N ARG A 68 0.81 0.80 -12.84
CA ARG A 68 0.11 -0.18 -12.01
C ARG A 68 -0.86 0.49 -11.03
N LYS A 69 -0.41 1.50 -10.27
CA LYS A 69 -1.25 2.23 -9.31
C LYS A 69 -2.43 2.91 -9.99
N GLU A 70 -2.20 3.50 -11.15
CA GLU A 70 -3.23 4.16 -11.96
C GLU A 70 -4.34 3.16 -12.37
N LEU A 71 -3.96 1.99 -12.86
CA LEU A 71 -4.92 0.93 -13.18
C LEU A 71 -5.67 0.40 -11.95
N GLU A 72 -4.98 0.25 -10.81
CA GLU A 72 -5.59 -0.18 -9.54
C GLU A 72 -6.60 0.86 -9.02
N GLN A 73 -6.27 2.15 -9.08
CA GLN A 73 -7.14 3.24 -8.62
C GLN A 73 -8.41 3.36 -9.45
N ILE A 74 -8.31 3.19 -10.77
CA ILE A 74 -9.47 3.26 -11.66
C ILE A 74 -10.29 1.97 -11.59
N GLY A 75 -9.67 0.85 -11.21
CA GLY A 75 -10.33 -0.44 -11.06
C GLY A 75 -10.25 -1.33 -12.30
N TYR A 76 -9.30 -1.08 -13.20
CA TYR A 76 -9.01 -1.96 -14.36
C TYR A 76 -8.04 -3.09 -14.01
N LEU A 77 -7.39 -3.03 -12.84
CA LEU A 77 -6.43 -4.02 -12.40
C LEU A 77 -6.59 -4.28 -10.91
N LYS A 78 -6.68 -5.56 -10.53
CA LYS A 78 -6.55 -5.99 -9.14
C LYS A 78 -5.26 -6.79 -9.00
N VAL A 79 -4.44 -6.45 -8.01
CA VAL A 79 -3.20 -7.18 -7.75
C VAL A 79 -3.27 -7.83 -6.39
N THR A 80 -3.22 -9.15 -6.37
CA THR A 80 -3.14 -9.95 -5.14
C THR A 80 -1.73 -10.50 -5.02
N ARG A 81 -1.18 -10.48 -3.80
CA ARG A 81 0.10 -11.11 -3.51
C ARG A 81 -0.15 -12.53 -3.03
N LYS A 82 0.41 -13.51 -3.73
CA LYS A 82 0.45 -14.87 -3.21
C LYS A 82 1.56 -14.93 -2.17
N GLN A 83 1.27 -15.40 -0.96
CA GLN A 83 2.31 -15.74 0.01
C GLN A 83 2.78 -17.17 -0.28
N ASN A 84 4.10 -17.37 -0.37
CA ASN A 84 4.70 -18.70 -0.37
C ASN A 84 5.47 -18.83 0.95
N GLY A 85 4.75 -19.15 2.02
CA GLY A 85 5.31 -19.21 3.36
C GLY A 85 5.92 -17.88 3.81
N ASN A 86 7.17 -17.91 4.29
CA ASN A 86 7.89 -16.73 4.81
C ASN A 86 8.51 -15.81 3.73
N ILE A 87 8.37 -16.14 2.44
CA ILE A 87 8.95 -15.35 1.35
C ILE A 87 7.84 -14.56 0.65
N TYR A 88 8.14 -13.30 0.31
CA TYR A 88 7.29 -12.50 -0.57
C TYR A 88 7.07 -13.26 -1.89
N GLY A 89 5.88 -13.80 -2.10
CA GLY A 89 5.57 -14.53 -3.33
C GLY A 89 5.25 -13.60 -4.50
N SER A 90 4.89 -14.21 -5.62
CA SER A 90 4.59 -13.51 -6.87
C SER A 90 3.28 -12.72 -6.78
N ASN A 91 3.19 -11.71 -7.63
CA ASN A 91 1.95 -10.99 -7.85
C ASN A 91 1.06 -11.79 -8.81
N LEU A 92 -0.22 -11.90 -8.46
CA LEU A 92 -1.28 -12.34 -9.34
C LEU A 92 -2.07 -11.10 -9.77
N TYR A 93 -2.10 -10.85 -11.07
CA TYR A 93 -2.80 -9.74 -11.69
C TYR A 93 -4.13 -10.24 -12.21
N THR A 94 -5.22 -9.59 -11.84
CA THR A 94 -6.57 -9.84 -12.39
C THR A 94 -6.98 -8.60 -13.18
N VAL A 95 -7.11 -8.76 -14.49
CA VAL A 95 -7.48 -7.71 -15.43
C VAL A 95 -9.00 -7.58 -15.45
N MET A 96 -9.50 -6.35 -15.36
CA MET A 96 -10.94 -6.06 -15.31
C MET A 96 -11.33 -5.20 -16.51
N HIS A 97 -12.49 -5.50 -17.12
CA HIS A 97 -12.99 -4.74 -18.28
C HIS A 97 -13.91 -3.58 -17.88
N GLU A 98 -14.49 -3.65 -16.68
CA GLU A 98 -15.29 -2.59 -16.08
C GLU A 98 -14.61 -2.07 -14.81
N PRO A 99 -14.49 -0.74 -14.67
CA PRO A 99 -13.81 -0.15 -13.53
C PRO A 99 -14.64 -0.40 -12.27
N ARG A 100 -14.16 -1.30 -11.41
CA ARG A 100 -14.66 -1.37 -10.04
C ARG A 100 -13.89 -0.34 -9.22
N ARG A 101 -14.53 0.81 -8.96
CA ARG A 101 -13.97 1.81 -8.05
C ARG A 101 -13.69 1.12 -6.72
N VAL A 102 -12.42 1.09 -6.34
CA VAL A 102 -12.04 0.72 -4.98
C VAL A 102 -12.33 1.95 -4.15
N ASP A 103 -13.53 2.03 -3.59
CA ASP A 103 -13.88 3.08 -2.65
C ASP A 103 -12.96 2.93 -1.42
N SER A 104 -11.85 3.67 -1.41
CA SER A 104 -11.08 3.91 -0.19
C SER A 104 -11.88 4.90 0.66
N ARG A 105 -13.01 4.45 1.22
CA ARG A 105 -13.65 5.19 2.30
C ARG A 105 -12.65 5.23 3.45
N PRO A 106 -12.30 6.41 3.99
CA PRO A 106 -11.76 6.45 5.34
C PRO A 106 -12.76 5.67 6.20
N VAL A 107 -12.28 4.66 6.92
CA VAL A 107 -13.10 4.09 8.00
C VAL A 107 -13.23 5.21 9.00
N ASP A 108 -14.40 5.84 9.05
CA ASP A 108 -14.74 6.78 10.11
C ASP A 108 -14.68 6.00 11.42
N THR A 109 -13.53 6.06 12.10
CA THR A 109 -13.47 5.76 13.52
C THR A 109 -14.27 6.85 14.21
N GLN A 110 -15.57 6.63 14.37
CA GLN A 110 -16.38 7.44 15.26
C GLN A 110 -15.70 7.41 16.65
N PRO A 111 -15.46 8.56 17.28
CA PRO A 111 -15.07 8.59 18.67
C PRO A 111 -16.15 7.88 19.47
N VAL A 112 -15.78 6.84 20.22
CA VAL A 112 -16.70 6.25 21.20
C VAL A 112 -16.92 7.32 22.26
N GLU A 113 -18.09 7.95 22.25
CA GLU A 113 -18.51 8.83 23.33
C GLU A 113 -18.70 7.97 24.59
N PHE A 114 -17.77 8.10 25.53
CA PHE A 114 -17.96 7.57 26.88
C PHE A 114 -19.01 8.44 27.57
N GLN A 115 -20.26 7.98 27.61
CA GLN A 115 -21.28 8.61 28.44
C GLN A 115 -20.91 8.40 29.91
N SER A 116 -20.59 9.48 30.59
CA SER A 116 -20.47 9.51 32.06
C SER A 116 -21.84 9.18 32.66
N VAL A 117 -21.90 8.10 33.46
CA VAL A 117 -23.09 7.75 34.23
C VAL A 117 -23.21 8.74 35.39
N ASP A 118 -24.34 9.45 35.47
CA ASP A 118 -24.64 10.37 36.57
C ASP A 118 -24.64 9.63 37.91
N ASN A 119 -23.74 10.04 38.82
CA ASN A 119 -23.76 9.62 40.20
C ASN A 119 -24.79 10.44 40.97
N GLN A 120 -25.89 9.79 41.38
CA GLN A 120 -26.83 10.32 42.37
C GLN A 120 -26.10 10.64 43.69
N PRO A 121 -26.45 11.72 44.41
CA PRO A 121 -25.74 12.14 45.61
C PRO A 121 -26.20 11.32 46.82
N THR A 122 -25.30 10.53 47.41
CA THR A 122 -25.46 10.06 48.80
C THR A 122 -24.71 10.97 49.75
N THR A 123 -25.47 11.67 50.59
CA THR A 123 -25.01 12.47 51.72
C THR A 123 -24.23 11.61 52.71
N ILE A 124 -22.91 11.80 52.80
CA ILE A 124 -22.15 11.45 54.00
C ILE A 124 -21.18 12.59 54.31
N ASN A 125 -21.33 13.05 55.54
CA ASN A 125 -20.80 14.25 56.14
C ASN A 125 -19.69 13.85 57.11
N SER A 126 -18.44 14.21 56.79
CA SER A 126 -17.43 14.48 57.82
C SER A 126 -16.22 15.22 57.22
N SER A 127 -15.77 16.19 58.01
CA SER A 127 -14.85 17.27 57.68
C SER A 127 -13.39 16.84 57.74
N THR A 128 -12.55 17.29 56.81
CA THR A 128 -11.40 18.17 57.12
C THR A 128 -10.73 18.66 55.82
N ILE A 129 -10.61 19.98 55.74
CA ILE A 129 -9.96 20.77 54.69
C ILE A 129 -8.45 20.67 54.86
N ASN A 130 -7.69 20.66 53.74
CA ASN A 130 -6.39 21.30 53.49
C ASN A 130 -5.84 20.73 52.16
N SER A 131 -5.39 21.44 51.13
CA SER A 131 -5.27 22.86 50.83
C SER A 131 -5.15 22.98 49.30
N ILE A 132 -5.75 24.02 48.73
CA ILE A 132 -5.59 24.40 47.32
C ILE A 132 -4.12 24.77 47.06
N THR A 133 -3.52 24.15 46.04
CA THR A 133 -2.47 24.80 45.24
C THR A 133 -2.83 24.70 43.78
N ASN A 134 -3.40 25.79 43.25
CA ASN A 134 -3.34 26.09 41.83
C ASN A 134 -1.87 26.35 41.48
N ASN A 135 -1.35 25.66 40.47
CA ASN A 135 -0.35 26.29 39.62
C ASN A 135 -0.59 25.92 38.16
N SER A 136 -1.02 26.93 37.41
CA SER A 136 -1.00 26.97 35.96
C SER A 136 0.44 26.91 35.47
N LEU A 137 0.82 25.87 34.72
CA LEU A 137 2.02 25.92 33.89
C LEU A 137 1.73 25.31 32.52
N THR A 138 1.51 26.22 31.57
CA THR A 138 2.15 26.27 30.25
C THR A 138 2.36 24.94 29.54
N ILE A 139 1.59 24.77 28.46
CA ILE A 139 1.88 23.86 27.34
C ILE A 139 3.27 24.21 26.82
N ASN A 140 4.28 23.46 27.24
CA ASN A 140 5.59 23.37 26.62
C ASN A 140 6.03 21.92 26.76
N THR A 141 6.13 21.17 25.67
CA THR A 141 7.15 20.12 25.57
C THR A 141 7.52 19.96 24.11
N SER A 142 8.52 20.76 23.73
CA SER A 142 9.41 20.55 22.60
C SER A 142 9.79 19.06 22.48
N ALA A 143 9.78 18.54 21.26
CA ALA A 143 10.14 17.16 20.92
C ALA A 143 11.65 16.90 20.99
N THR A 144 12.31 17.28 22.10
CA THR A 144 13.78 17.20 22.22
C THR A 144 14.32 16.43 23.42
N ASP A 145 13.50 16.12 24.45
CA ASP A 145 14.05 15.51 25.69
C ASP A 145 13.83 14.00 25.80
N VAL A 146 13.01 13.37 24.96
CA VAL A 146 12.80 11.91 25.00
C VAL A 146 13.82 11.12 24.15
N THR A 147 14.80 11.78 23.55
CA THR A 147 15.64 11.14 22.51
C THR A 147 17.14 11.06 22.80
N ARG A 148 17.67 11.68 23.87
CA ARG A 148 19.12 11.63 24.12
C ARG A 148 19.54 10.43 24.96
N GLU A 149 18.90 10.20 26.10
CA GLU A 149 19.28 9.11 27.01
C GLU A 149 19.05 7.74 26.37
N ARG A 150 17.90 7.55 25.72
CA ARG A 150 17.57 6.31 24.99
C ARG A 150 18.52 6.05 23.82
N PHE A 151 19.05 7.10 23.18
CA PHE A 151 20.03 6.97 22.11
C PHE A 151 21.41 6.60 22.66
N GLU A 152 21.84 7.19 23.78
CA GLU A 152 23.13 6.89 24.42
C GLU A 152 23.20 5.44 24.94
N GLU A 153 22.09 4.91 25.48
CA GLU A 153 21.99 3.49 25.83
C GLU A 153 22.18 2.59 24.60
N TRP A 154 21.54 2.95 23.49
CA TRP A 154 21.65 2.21 22.23
C TRP A 154 23.06 2.30 21.62
N TRP A 155 23.70 3.47 21.73
CA TRP A 155 25.04 3.72 21.20
C TRP A 155 26.14 2.97 21.97
N LYS A 156 25.95 2.75 23.29
CA LYS A 156 26.86 1.95 24.12
C LYS A 156 26.81 0.46 23.79
N LEU A 157 25.66 -0.05 23.36
CA LEU A 157 25.46 -1.46 22.97
C LEU A 157 25.98 -1.78 21.56
N TYR A 158 26.35 -0.76 20.78
CA TYR A 158 26.81 -0.94 19.41
C TYR A 158 28.31 -1.30 19.35
N ASP A 159 28.61 -2.47 18.79
CA ASP A 159 29.98 -2.95 18.60
C ASP A 159 30.70 -2.13 17.52
N LYS A 160 31.53 -1.17 17.95
CA LYS A 160 32.25 -0.25 17.07
C LYS A 160 33.40 -1.02 16.42
N LYS A 161 33.18 -1.48 15.18
CA LYS A 161 34.22 -2.11 14.37
C LYS A 161 35.47 -1.23 14.32
N LEU A 162 36.55 -1.73 14.93
CA LEU A 162 37.89 -1.16 14.81
C LEU A 162 38.34 -1.30 13.36
N ASP A 163 38.69 -0.16 12.77
CA ASP A 163 39.15 -0.10 11.39
C ASP A 163 40.41 -0.97 11.22
N LYS A 164 40.37 -1.87 10.24
CA LYS A 164 41.43 -2.85 9.99
C LYS A 164 42.64 -2.08 9.46
N LYS A 165 43.69 -1.96 10.26
CA LYS A 165 44.94 -1.26 9.92
C LYS A 165 45.44 -1.64 8.51
N LYS A 166 45.86 -0.61 7.76
CA LYS A 166 46.58 -0.66 6.48
C LYS A 166 47.61 -1.80 6.47
N SER A 167 47.58 -2.60 5.39
CA SER A 167 48.64 -3.55 5.06
C SER A 167 49.98 -2.83 4.93
N ILE A 168 51.01 -3.37 5.58
CA ILE A 168 52.41 -3.12 5.26
C ILE A 168 52.83 -4.20 4.28
#